data_AF-A0A2T4S6E4-F1
#
_entry.id   AF-A0A2T4S6E4-F1
#
_cell.length_a   1.000
_cell.length_b   1.000
_cell.length_c   1.000
_cell.angle_alpha   90.00
_cell.angle_beta   90.00
_cell.angle_gamma   90.00
#
_symmetry.space_group_name_H-M   'P 1'
#
loop_
_entity.id
_entity.type
_entity.pdbx_description
1 polymer ?
#
loop_
_entity_poly.entity_id
_entity_poly.type
_entity_poly.pdbx_seq_one_letter_code
_entity_poly.pdbx_strand_id
1 'polypeptide(L)'
;LKDDERQDPLINKAGLEALNILKPGEYDEIAKLTVKISDIIKEELAQKGLELYDIKLEFGRDEKTGEVLLIDEISGGNMRVFDKDGKYIEPLEFGEYLF
;
A
#
# COMPACT_ATOMS: atom_id res chain seq x y z
N LEU A 1 7.24 -4.87 -9.51
CA LEU A 1 8.32 -3.89 -9.71
C LEU A 1 7.67 -2.63 -10.26
N LYS A 2 8.04 -1.43 -9.82
CA LYS A 2 7.53 -0.19 -10.46
C LYS A 2 8.39 0.09 -11.68
N ASP A 3 7.96 -0.40 -12.84
CA ASP A 3 8.66 -0.37 -14.13
C ASP A 3 7.62 -0.35 -15.25
N ASP A 4 7.22 0.85 -15.65
CA ASP A 4 6.16 1.10 -16.62
C ASP A 4 6.46 0.46 -17.99
N GLU A 5 7.73 0.46 -18.42
CA GLU A 5 8.14 -0.13 -19.70
C GLU A 5 7.88 -1.64 -19.74
N ARG A 6 7.92 -2.30 -18.57
CA ARG A 6 7.68 -3.73 -18.42
C ARG A 6 6.32 -4.06 -17.81
N GLN A 7 5.44 -3.06 -17.69
CA GLN A 7 4.08 -3.20 -17.18
C GLN A 7 4.02 -3.77 -15.75
N ASP A 8 4.90 -3.27 -14.88
CA ASP A 8 4.92 -3.59 -13.45
C ASP A 8 4.87 -5.10 -13.11
N PRO A 9 5.84 -5.90 -13.57
CA PRO A 9 5.78 -7.35 -13.38
C PRO A 9 5.82 -7.70 -11.88
N LEU A 10 5.05 -8.74 -11.52
CA LEU A 10 5.14 -9.34 -10.18
C LEU A 10 6.56 -9.84 -9.95
N ILE A 11 7.08 -9.60 -8.73
CA ILE A 11 8.43 -9.99 -8.35
C ILE A 11 8.42 -10.61 -6.96
N ASN A 12 9.27 -11.62 -6.75
CA ASN A 12 9.45 -12.27 -5.45
C ASN A 12 10.68 -11.71 -4.72
N LYS A 13 10.85 -12.09 -3.45
CA LYS A 13 11.97 -11.66 -2.60
C LYS A 13 13.34 -11.91 -3.26
N ALA A 14 13.55 -13.12 -3.81
CA ALA A 14 14.80 -13.47 -4.46
C ALA A 14 15.10 -12.57 -5.69
N GLY A 15 14.08 -12.19 -6.45
CA GLY A 15 14.21 -11.25 -7.56
C GLY A 15 14.58 -9.84 -7.09
N LEU A 16 13.98 -9.36 -6.00
CA LEU A 16 14.30 -8.06 -5.41
C LEU A 16 15.75 -7.99 -4.93
N GLU A 17 16.25 -9.08 -4.33
CA GLU A 17 17.65 -9.23 -3.91
C GLU A 17 18.59 -9.32 -5.11
N ALA A 18 18.28 -10.15 -6.11
CA ALA A 18 19.10 -10.31 -7.32
C ALA A 18 19.25 -9.01 -8.12
N LEU A 19 18.24 -8.15 -8.09
CA LEU A 19 18.24 -6.84 -8.75
C LEU A 19 18.82 -5.72 -7.87
N ASN A 20 19.26 -6.01 -6.64
CA ASN A 20 19.76 -5.03 -5.67
C ASN A 20 18.78 -3.87 -5.40
N ILE A 21 17.47 -4.13 -5.45
CA ILE A 21 16.45 -3.11 -5.18
C ILE A 21 16.32 -2.89 -3.67
N LEU A 22 16.33 -3.98 -2.90
CA LEU A 22 16.25 -3.95 -1.45
C LEU A 22 17.56 -4.41 -0.82
N LYS A 23 17.94 -3.80 0.30
CA LYS A 23 19.03 -4.26 1.15
C LYS A 23 18.60 -5.52 1.93
N PRO A 24 19.57 -6.32 2.42
CA PRO A 24 19.26 -7.46 3.27
C PRO A 24 18.35 -7.06 4.46
N GLY A 25 17.24 -7.78 4.61
CA GLY A 25 16.26 -7.57 5.70
C GLY A 25 15.14 -6.57 5.40
N GLU A 26 15.31 -5.64 4.45
CA GLU A 26 14.29 -4.62 4.16
C GLU A 26 12.99 -5.22 3.64
N TYR A 27 13.04 -6.33 2.89
CA TYR A 27 11.81 -7.00 2.46
C TYR A 27 10.94 -7.42 3.64
N ASP A 28 11.55 -8.00 4.68
CA ASP A 28 10.81 -8.51 5.84
C ASP A 28 10.29 -7.34 6.71
N GLU A 29 11.00 -6.22 6.72
CA GLU A 29 10.55 -4.97 7.34
C GLU A 29 9.35 -4.36 6.59
N ILE A 30 9.46 -4.20 5.26
CA ILE A 30 8.39 -3.70 4.40
C ILE A 30 7.15 -4.59 4.54
N ALA A 31 7.30 -5.93 4.51
CA ALA A 31 6.17 -6.83 4.66
C ALA A 31 5.43 -6.64 6.00
N LYS A 32 6.18 -6.46 7.11
CA LYS A 32 5.59 -6.17 8.43
C LYS A 32 4.91 -4.80 8.46
N LEU A 33 5.53 -3.78 7.89
CA LEU A 33 4.97 -2.43 7.81
C LEU A 33 3.69 -2.43 6.98
N THR A 34 3.67 -3.12 5.83
CA THR A 34 2.48 -3.25 4.97
C THR A 34 1.30 -3.79 5.75
N VAL A 35 1.46 -4.91 6.46
CA VAL A 35 0.36 -5.49 7.28
C VAL A 35 -0.11 -4.49 8.33
N LYS A 36 0.82 -3.92 9.11
CA LYS A 36 0.49 -2.97 10.18
C LYS A 36 -0.25 -1.74 9.66
N ILE A 37 0.21 -1.15 8.56
CA ILE A 37 -0.37 0.05 7.96
C ILE A 37 -1.75 -0.28 7.37
N SER A 38 -1.87 -1.40 6.65
CA SER A 38 -3.16 -1.86 6.11
C SER A 38 -4.19 -2.11 7.21
N ASP A 39 -3.79 -2.69 8.35
CA ASP A 39 -4.68 -2.91 9.49
C ASP A 39 -5.17 -1.58 10.09
N ILE A 40 -4.28 -0.59 10.27
CA ILE A 40 -4.65 0.75 10.76
C ILE A 40 -5.66 1.42 9.81
N ILE A 41 -5.41 1.38 8.50
CA ILE A 41 -6.30 1.98 7.50
C ILE A 41 -7.65 1.24 7.48
N LYS A 42 -7.63 -0.09 7.56
CA LYS A 42 -8.84 -0.91 7.62
C LYS A 42 -9.69 -0.58 8.85
N GLU A 43 -9.07 -0.44 10.02
CA GLU A 43 -9.76 -0.08 11.27
C GLU A 43 -10.40 1.31 11.19
N GLU A 44 -9.70 2.29 10.60
CA GLU A 44 -10.24 3.64 10.41
C GLU A 44 -11.44 3.65 9.45
N LEU A 45 -11.36 2.90 8.35
CA LEU A 45 -12.46 2.76 7.39
C LEU A 45 -13.67 2.05 7.99
N ALA A 46 -13.44 1.02 8.81
CA ALA A 46 -14.51 0.29 9.48
C ALA A 46 -15.35 1.18 10.40
N GLN A 47 -14.74 2.18 11.05
CA GLN A 47 -15.47 3.17 11.88
C GLN A 47 -16.47 4.00 11.06
N LYS A 48 -16.20 4.19 9.77
CA LYS A 48 -17.07 4.89 8.81
C LYS A 48 -18.02 3.94 8.09
N GLY A 49 -18.02 2.65 8.44
CA GLY A 49 -18.87 1.65 7.82
C GLY A 49 -18.39 1.21 6.45
N LEU A 50 -17.10 1.34 6.18
CA LEU A 50 -16.45 0.94 4.95
C LEU A 50 -15.54 -0.26 5.16
N GLU A 51 -15.37 -1.10 4.14
CA GLU A 51 -14.52 -2.27 4.16
C GLU A 51 -13.37 -2.14 3.15
N LEU A 52 -12.13 -2.26 3.65
CA LEU A 52 -10.93 -2.29 2.82
C LEU A 52 -10.70 -3.70 2.27
N TYR A 53 -10.74 -3.86 0.96
CA TYR A 53 -10.41 -5.13 0.29
C TYR A 53 -8.90 -5.26 0.04
N ASP A 54 -8.27 -4.19 -0.45
CA ASP A 54 -6.82 -4.10 -0.65
C ASP A 54 -6.35 -2.66 -0.83
N ILE A 55 -5.04 -2.49 -0.69
CA ILE A 55 -4.33 -1.24 -0.87
C ILE A 55 -2.92 -1.51 -1.42
N LYS A 56 -2.45 -0.63 -2.31
CA LYS A 56 -1.06 -0.60 -2.78
C LYS A 56 -0.28 0.48 -2.04
N LEU A 57 0.77 0.08 -1.33
CA LEU A 57 1.67 0.98 -0.63
C LEU A 57 3.02 1.11 -1.37
N GLU A 58 3.60 2.30 -1.36
CA GLU A 58 4.95 2.55 -1.86
C GLU A 58 5.87 2.95 -0.70
N PHE A 59 7.10 2.44 -0.73
CA PHE A 59 8.09 2.68 0.31
C PHE A 59 9.36 3.28 -0.28
N GLY A 60 9.93 4.23 0.44
CA GLY A 60 11.21 4.84 0.16
C GLY A 60 12.21 4.55 1.27
N ARG A 61 13.47 4.90 1.03
CA ARG A 61 14.51 4.87 2.05
C ARG A 61 14.93 6.30 2.35
N ASP A 62 14.98 6.66 3.63
CA ASP A 62 15.59 7.92 4.04
C ASP A 62 17.08 7.93 3.69
N GLU A 63 17.54 8.99 3.02
CA GLU A 63 18.92 9.08 2.54
C GLU A 63 19.95 9.21 3.67
N LYS A 64 19.55 9.76 4.82
CA LYS A 64 20.47 10.04 5.94
C LYS A 64 20.55 8.89 6.92
N THR A 65 19.40 8.32 7.29
CA THR A 65 19.28 7.26 8.31
C THR A 65 19.27 5.87 7.67
N GLY A 66 18.85 5.76 6.41
CA GLY A 66 18.65 4.48 5.74
C GLY A 66 17.36 3.77 6.16
N GLU A 67 16.48 4.42 6.92
CA GLU A 67 15.20 3.86 7.40
C GLU A 67 14.20 3.69 6.25
N VAL A 68 13.41 2.62 6.31
CA VAL A 68 12.30 2.39 5.37
C VAL A 68 11.10 3.22 5.82
N LEU A 69 10.59 4.07 4.92
CA LEU A 69 9.48 4.96 5.19
C LEU A 69 8.34 4.69 4.19
N LEU A 70 7.10 4.75 4.68
CA LEU A 70 5.94 4.87 3.81
C LEU A 70 5.99 6.23 3.10
N ILE A 71 5.80 6.23 1.78
CA ILE A 71 5.80 7.44 0.95
C ILE A 71 4.55 7.45 0.05
N ASP A 72 4.59 8.27 -1.01
CA ASP A 72 3.52 8.42 -2.00
C ASP A 72 2.21 8.88 -1.33
N GLU A 73 1.06 8.34 -1.75
CA GLU A 73 -0.25 8.73 -1.27
C GLU A 73 -1.01 7.59 -0.55
N ILE A 74 -1.97 7.98 0.30
CA ILE A 74 -3.05 7.11 0.77
C ILE A 74 -4.34 7.78 0.33
N SER A 75 -4.97 7.27 -0.73
CA SER A 75 -6.14 7.88 -1.35
C SER A 75 -7.05 6.82 -1.97
N GLY A 76 -8.28 7.20 -2.35
CA GLY A 76 -9.16 6.28 -3.08
C GLY A 76 -8.53 5.71 -4.36
N GLY A 77 -7.50 6.37 -4.92
CA GLY A 77 -6.81 5.94 -6.13
C GLY A 77 -5.91 4.71 -5.96
N ASN A 78 -5.45 4.41 -4.75
CA ASN A 78 -4.57 3.27 -4.48
C ASN A 78 -5.17 2.18 -3.57
N MET A 79 -6.47 2.26 -3.28
CA MET A 79 -7.19 1.25 -2.49
C MET A 79 -8.53 0.88 -3.11
N ARG A 80 -8.99 -0.34 -2.82
CA ARG A 80 -10.36 -0.77 -3.14
C ARG A 80 -11.18 -0.85 -1.86
N VAL A 81 -12.21 -0.02 -1.80
CA VAL A 81 -13.10 0.10 -0.63
C VAL A 81 -14.54 -0.15 -1.04
N PHE A 82 -15.26 -0.84 -0.17
CA PHE A 82 -16.67 -1.19 -0.35
C PHE A 82 -17.50 -0.68 0.81
N ASP A 83 -18.77 -0.37 0.55
CA ASP A 83 -19.74 -0.15 1.62
C ASP A 83 -20.23 -1.49 2.20
N LYS A 84 -21.10 -1.39 3.21
CA LYS A 84 -21.67 -2.56 3.93
C LYS A 84 -22.54 -3.46 3.06
N ASP A 85 -23.04 -2.93 1.94
CA ASP A 85 -23.87 -3.67 1.00
C ASP A 85 -23.03 -4.29 -0.13
N GLY A 86 -21.71 -4.14 -0.07
CA GLY A 86 -20.77 -4.67 -1.05
C GLY A 86 -20.68 -3.84 -2.33
N LYS A 87 -21.12 -2.56 -2.30
CA LYS A 87 -20.95 -1.64 -3.42
C LYS A 87 -19.53 -1.09 -3.41
N TYR A 88 -18.85 -1.17 -4.56
CA TYR A 88 -17.57 -0.52 -4.76
C TYR A 88 -17.71 1.00 -4.72
N ILE A 89 -16.83 1.67 -3.98
CA ILE A 89 -16.76 3.12 -3.92
C ILE A 89 -15.71 3.60 -4.90
N GLU A 90 -16.14 4.38 -5.89
CA GLU A 90 -15.24 4.95 -6.87
C GLU A 90 -14.25 5.93 -6.19
N PRO A 91 -12.97 5.99 -6.63
CA PRO A 91 -11.94 6.80 -5.99
C PRO A 91 -12.31 8.28 -5.79
N LEU A 92 -13.03 8.86 -6.75
CA LEU A 92 -13.45 10.27 -6.71
C LEU A 92 -14.63 10.53 -5.78
N GLU A 93 -15.45 9.51 -5.49
CA GLU A 93 -16.59 9.60 -4.56
C GLU A 93 -16.15 9.37 -3.11
N PHE A 94 -14.94 8.84 -2.90
CA PHE A 94 -14.45 8.43 -1.59
C PHE A 94 -14.52 9.51 -0.51
N GLY A 95 -14.26 10.77 -0.88
CA GLY A 95 -14.32 11.91 0.03
C GLY A 95 -15.70 12.13 0.67
N GLU A 96 -16.78 11.75 -0.01
CA GLU A 96 -18.16 11.90 0.49
C GLU A 96 -18.48 10.96 1.66
N TYR A 97 -17.67 9.91 1.86
CA TYR A 97 -17.83 8.97 2.97
C TYR A 97 -16.91 9.29 4.15
N LEU A 98 -15.94 10.19 3.96
CA LEU A 98 -14.96 10.53 4.97
C LEU A 98 -15.36 11.74 5.83
N PHE A 99 -16.21 12.63 5.33
CA PHE A 99 -16.59 13.90 5.97
C PHE A 99 -18.10 14.10 6.08
#